data_AF-A0A433PPS7-F1
#
_entry.id   AF-A0A433PPS7-F1
#
_cell.length_a   1.000
_cell.length_b   1.000
_cell.length_c   1.000
_cell.angle_alpha   90.00
_cell.angle_beta   90.00
_cell.angle_gamma   90.00
#
_symmetry.space_group_name_H-M   'P 1'
#
loop_
_entity.id
_entity.type
_entity.pdbx_description
1 polymer ?
#
loop_
_entity_poly.entity_id
_entity_poly.type
_entity_poly.pdbx_seq_one_letter_code
_entity_poly.pdbx_strand_id
1 'polypeptide(L)'
;MASVFTSVHPAAKKISKVRWAKHQTWADVDLFFATGTWDEEKENVVTLWKYPVLKLAERVAAATDFPHIKDQQQYRATPTIQIGHVGDVTDMEFFDGDLLLTTSSRGFLNVYKTGQVRLVETG
;
A
#
# COMPACT_ATOMS: atom_id res chain seq x y z
N MET A 1 -22.39 -6.60 16.09
CA MET A 1 -21.69 -7.35 15.04
C MET A 1 -20.62 -6.43 14.46
N ALA A 2 -19.37 -6.85 14.36
CA ALA A 2 -18.38 -6.09 13.60
C ALA A 2 -18.72 -6.25 12.11
N SER A 3 -18.97 -5.15 11.40
CA SER A 3 -19.08 -5.23 9.94
C SER A 3 -17.69 -5.46 9.37
N VAL A 4 -17.56 -6.46 8.51
CA VAL A 4 -16.34 -6.69 7.74
C VAL A 4 -16.57 -6.06 6.39
N PHE A 5 -15.78 -5.05 6.05
CA PHE A 5 -15.77 -4.44 4.73
C PHE A 5 -14.59 -5.01 3.92
N THR A 6 -14.86 -5.41 2.68
CA THR A 6 -13.86 -5.88 1.73
C THR A 6 -13.86 -4.95 0.52
N SER A 7 -12.71 -4.38 0.18
CA SER A 7 -12.49 -3.64 -1.06
C SER A 7 -11.67 -4.49 -2.02
N VAL A 8 -12.09 -4.57 -3.29
CA VAL A 8 -11.35 -5.25 -4.35
C VAL A 8 -10.79 -4.22 -5.30
N HIS A 9 -9.48 -4.28 -5.51
CA HIS A 9 -8.77 -3.46 -6.47
C HIS A 9 -8.25 -4.34 -7.60
N PRO A 10 -8.82 -4.22 -8.82
CA PRO A 10 -8.25 -4.89 -9.97
C PRO A 10 -6.82 -4.38 -10.21
N ALA A 11 -5.86 -5.30 -10.15
CA ALA A 11 -4.51 -5.03 -10.58
C ALA A 11 -4.39 -5.36 -12.07
N ALA A 12 -3.76 -4.48 -12.85
CA ALA A 12 -3.53 -4.71 -14.29
C ALA A 12 -2.52 -5.84 -14.55
N LYS A 13 -1.75 -6.21 -13.53
CA LYS A 13 -0.63 -7.15 -13.57
C LYS A 13 -0.78 -8.18 -12.45
N LYS A 14 -0.21 -9.38 -12.63
CA LYS A 14 -0.27 -10.43 -11.59
C LYS A 14 0.59 -10.03 -10.40
N ILE A 15 0.03 -10.05 -9.19
CA ILE A 15 0.73 -9.67 -7.95
C ILE A 15 1.33 -10.92 -7.29
N SER A 16 2.62 -10.90 -6.99
CA SER A 16 3.32 -11.99 -6.27
C SER A 16 3.53 -11.68 -4.78
N LYS A 17 3.63 -10.39 -4.43
CA LYS A 17 3.93 -9.91 -3.08
C LYS A 17 3.14 -8.67 -2.74
N VAL A 18 2.71 -8.60 -1.48
CA VAL A 18 2.07 -7.43 -0.86
C VAL A 18 2.67 -7.27 0.54
N ARG A 19 3.10 -6.06 0.89
CA ARG A 19 3.65 -5.73 2.20
C ARG A 19 3.18 -4.36 2.66
N TRP A 20 2.66 -4.27 3.87
CA TRP A 20 2.41 -2.98 4.52
C TRP A 20 3.73 -2.39 5.02
N ALA A 21 3.90 -1.07 4.91
CA ALA A 21 5.04 -0.41 5.51
C ALA A 21 5.00 -0.56 7.04
N LYS A 22 6.18 -0.63 7.66
CA LYS A 22 6.32 -0.84 9.11
C LYS A 22 5.99 0.43 9.88
N HIS A 23 5.63 0.27 11.16
CA HIS A 23 5.41 1.38 12.10
C HIS A 23 4.32 2.38 11.71
N GLN A 24 3.27 1.90 11.03
CA GLN A 24 2.08 2.69 10.74
C GLN A 24 0.99 2.39 11.78
N THR A 25 0.22 3.41 12.12
CA THR A 25 -0.87 3.32 13.09
C THR A 25 -2.19 3.69 12.44
N TRP A 26 -3.30 3.22 13.02
CA TRP A 26 -4.63 3.62 12.58
C TRP A 26 -4.96 5.10 12.88
N ALA A 27 -4.09 5.80 13.60
CA ALA A 27 -4.17 7.25 13.79
C ALA A 27 -3.55 8.01 12.61
N ASP A 28 -2.76 7.35 11.78
CA ASP A 28 -2.19 7.95 10.57
C ASP A 28 -3.33 8.22 9.57
N VAL A 29 -3.29 9.39 8.94
CA VAL A 29 -4.27 9.78 7.92
C VAL A 29 -4.13 8.96 6.62
N ASP A 30 -2.94 8.40 6.40
CA ASP A 30 -2.59 7.63 5.22
C ASP A 30 -1.77 6.41 5.63
N LEU A 31 -2.18 5.24 5.15
CA LEU A 31 -1.41 4.00 5.24
C LEU A 31 -0.77 3.69 3.89
N PHE A 32 0.36 3.02 3.92
CA PHE A 32 1.16 2.69 2.76
C PHE A 32 1.46 1.20 2.71
N PHE A 33 1.40 0.64 1.51
CA PHE A 33 1.83 -0.72 1.24
C PHE A 33 2.47 -0.79 -0.14
N ALA A 34 3.33 -1.78 -0.35
CA ALA A 34 3.93 -2.05 -1.64
C ALA A 34 3.43 -3.36 -2.22
N THR A 35 3.40 -3.43 -3.56
CA THR A 35 3.12 -4.65 -4.31
C THR A 35 4.23 -4.93 -5.30
N GLY A 36 4.57 -6.20 -5.48
CA GLY A 36 5.48 -6.67 -6.53
C GLY A 36 4.75 -7.56 -7.52
N THR A 37 5.07 -7.45 -8.80
CA THR A 37 4.49 -8.31 -9.85
C THR A 37 5.39 -9.47 -10.23
N TRP A 38 4.81 -10.44 -10.93
CA TRP A 38 5.50 -11.56 -11.56
C TRP A 38 4.82 -11.96 -12.87
N ASP A 39 5.52 -12.75 -13.69
CA ASP A 39 4.97 -13.33 -14.93
C ASP A 39 4.51 -12.27 -15.95
N GLU A 40 5.26 -11.17 -16.02
CA GLU A 40 5.06 -10.10 -16.98
C GLU A 40 6.10 -10.21 -18.10
N GLU A 41 5.65 -10.35 -19.35
CA GLU A 41 6.53 -10.58 -20.51
C GLU A 41 7.56 -9.48 -20.76
N LYS A 42 7.18 -8.22 -20.45
CA LYS A 42 8.03 -7.04 -20.71
C LYS A 42 8.83 -6.63 -19.49
N GLU A 43 8.11 -6.26 -18.43
CA GLU A 43 8.72 -5.72 -17.22
C GLU A 43 7.80 -5.89 -16.01
N ASN A 44 8.34 -6.50 -14.95
CA ASN A 44 7.71 -6.54 -13.65
C ASN A 44 7.88 -5.20 -12.94
N VAL A 45 7.02 -4.91 -11.98
CA VAL A 45 7.04 -3.61 -11.30
C VAL A 45 6.88 -3.76 -9.80
N VAL A 46 7.49 -2.83 -9.09
CA VAL A 46 7.24 -2.57 -7.67
C VAL A 46 6.42 -1.29 -7.59
N THR A 47 5.25 -1.36 -6.96
CA THR A 47 4.33 -0.22 -6.82
C THR A 47 4.12 0.09 -5.36
N LEU A 48 4.31 1.35 -4.97
CA LEU A 48 3.93 1.86 -3.65
C LEU A 48 2.52 2.43 -3.73
N TRP A 49 1.68 2.03 -2.81
CA TRP A 49 0.28 2.42 -2.72
C TRP A 49 0.03 3.25 -1.48
N LYS A 50 -0.88 4.19 -1.60
CA LYS A 50 -1.42 5.02 -0.52
C LYS A 50 -2.87 4.63 -0.29
N TYR A 51 -3.20 4.26 0.93
CA TYR A 51 -4.54 3.91 1.38
C TYR A 51 -5.01 4.96 2.39
N PRO A 52 -6.00 5.79 2.05
CA PRO A 52 -6.51 6.80 2.98
C PRO A 52 -7.24 6.13 4.15
N VAL A 53 -7.00 6.62 5.36
CA VAL A 53 -7.76 6.22 6.56
C VAL A 53 -8.62 7.39 7.01
N LEU A 54 -9.92 7.13 7.21
CA LEU A 54 -10.83 8.12 7.75
C LEU A 54 -10.37 8.57 9.14
N LYS A 55 -10.42 9.88 9.38
CA LYS A 55 -10.11 10.42 10.71
C LYS A 55 -11.10 9.88 11.72
N LEU A 56 -10.69 9.74 12.99
CA LEU A 56 -11.54 9.19 14.05
C LEU A 56 -12.91 9.89 14.13
N ALA A 57 -12.95 11.21 14.00
CA ALA A 57 -14.20 11.98 13.99
C ALA A 57 -15.15 11.58 12.84
N GLU A 58 -14.60 11.31 11.65
CA GLU A 58 -15.36 10.83 10.49
C GLU A 58 -15.82 9.38 10.68
N ARG A 59 -15.00 8.54 11.33
CA ARG A 59 -15.38 7.16 11.68
C ARG A 59 -16.53 7.11 12.68
N VAL A 60 -16.55 8.04 13.65
CA VAL A 60 -17.65 8.17 14.62
C VAL A 60 -18.92 8.68 13.93
N ALA A 61 -18.82 9.69 13.06
CA ALA A 61 -19.96 10.20 12.30
C ALA A 61 -20.56 9.13 11.36
N ALA A 62 -19.72 8.37 10.66
CA ALA A 62 -20.15 7.26 9.80
C ALA A 62 -20.80 6.10 10.57
N ALA A 63 -20.54 5.96 11.88
CA ALA A 63 -21.18 4.96 12.72
C ALA A 63 -22.56 5.40 13.24
N THR A 64 -22.85 6.71 13.25
CA THR A 64 -24.11 7.28 13.75
C THR A 64 -25.14 7.55 12.65
N ASP A 65 -24.72 7.75 11.40
CA ASP A 65 -25.61 7.93 10.25
C ASP A 65 -25.75 6.62 9.44
N PHE A 66 -26.99 6.14 9.24
CA PHE A 66 -27.28 4.96 8.42
C PHE A 66 -26.85 5.20 6.95
N PRO A 67 -25.83 4.51 6.41
CA PRO A 67 -25.14 5.01 5.22
C PRO A 67 -25.79 4.52 3.93
N HIS A 68 -26.41 5.45 3.20
CA HIS A 68 -26.71 5.28 1.78
C HIS A 68 -25.43 5.38 0.94
N ILE A 69 -24.86 4.21 0.59
CA ILE A 69 -24.30 3.80 -0.72
C ILE A 69 -23.27 4.73 -1.43
N LYS A 70 -22.82 5.85 -0.85
CA LYS A 70 -21.85 6.77 -1.48
C LYS A 70 -20.37 6.50 -1.15
N ASP A 71 -20.07 5.61 -0.19
CA ASP A 71 -18.74 5.52 0.44
C ASP A 71 -17.74 4.50 -0.14
N GLN A 72 -18.04 3.82 -1.26
CA GLN A 72 -17.08 2.84 -1.81
C GLN A 72 -15.78 3.47 -2.34
N GLN A 73 -15.78 4.76 -2.69
CA GLN A 73 -14.58 5.46 -3.13
C GLN A 73 -13.63 5.84 -1.98
N GLN A 74 -14.11 5.95 -0.74
CA GLN A 74 -13.29 6.38 0.39
C GLN A 74 -12.24 5.35 0.82
N TYR A 75 -12.45 4.07 0.50
CA TYR A 75 -11.55 2.98 0.89
C TYR A 75 -10.70 2.49 -0.28
N ARG A 76 -10.39 3.40 -1.23
CA ARG A 76 -9.67 3.06 -2.45
C ARG A 76 -8.19 3.44 -2.33
N ALA A 77 -7.30 2.44 -2.26
CA ALA A 77 -5.87 2.66 -2.42
C ALA A 77 -5.52 3.26 -3.80
N THR A 78 -4.57 4.20 -3.83
CA THR A 78 -4.05 4.83 -5.04
C THR A 78 -2.56 4.53 -5.22
N PRO A 79 -2.10 4.21 -6.44
CA PRO A 79 -0.67 4.03 -6.69
C PRO A 79 0.03 5.39 -6.64
N THR A 80 1.11 5.48 -5.87
CA THR A 80 1.90 6.72 -5.71
C THR A 80 3.17 6.69 -6.55
N ILE A 81 3.86 5.56 -6.56
CA ILE A 81 5.13 5.36 -7.27
C ILE A 81 5.10 3.97 -7.89
N GLN A 82 5.61 3.85 -9.11
CA GLN A 82 5.79 2.58 -9.79
C GLN A 82 7.18 2.54 -10.42
N ILE A 83 7.96 1.51 -10.10
CA ILE A 83 9.35 1.36 -10.52
C ILE A 83 9.49 0.02 -11.24
N GLY A 84 10.20 0.04 -12.37
CA GLY A 84 10.59 -1.16 -13.10
C GLY A 84 11.41 -2.12 -12.24
N HIS A 85 11.14 -3.40 -12.35
CA HIS A 85 11.82 -4.47 -11.63
C HIS A 85 12.26 -5.55 -12.61
N VAL A 86 13.57 -5.79 -12.67
CA VAL A 86 14.17 -6.76 -13.58
C VAL A 86 13.94 -8.16 -13.03
N GLY A 87 13.15 -8.97 -13.74
CA GLY A 87 12.72 -10.30 -13.28
C GLY A 87 11.55 -10.25 -12.31
N ASP A 88 11.03 -11.41 -11.92
CA ASP A 88 9.89 -11.50 -11.01
C ASP A 88 10.27 -11.03 -9.62
N VAL A 89 9.35 -10.35 -8.95
CA VAL A 89 9.52 -10.04 -7.53
C VAL A 89 9.27 -11.31 -6.73
N THR A 90 10.35 -11.95 -6.27
CA THR A 90 10.29 -13.23 -5.54
C THR A 90 10.08 -13.02 -4.06
N ASP A 91 10.65 -11.96 -3.48
CA ASP A 91 10.37 -11.50 -2.12
C ASP A 91 10.41 -9.97 -1.99
N MET A 92 9.80 -9.47 -0.90
CA MET A 92 9.67 -8.06 -0.59
C MET A 92 9.55 -7.85 0.91
N GLU A 93 10.27 -6.86 1.44
CA GLU A 93 10.22 -6.48 2.85
C GLU A 93 10.56 -5.00 3.07
N PHE A 94 9.79 -4.32 3.91
CA PHE A 94 10.15 -2.98 4.38
C PHE A 94 11.21 -3.07 5.47
N PHE A 95 12.21 -2.20 5.41
CA PHE A 95 13.26 -2.08 6.40
C PHE A 95 13.43 -0.61 6.79
N ASP A 96 13.62 -0.35 8.08
CA ASP A 96 13.88 1.00 8.61
C ASP A 96 12.87 2.09 8.17
N GLY A 97 11.60 1.72 8.02
CA GLY A 97 10.49 2.62 7.66
C GLY A 97 10.46 3.03 6.19
N ASP A 98 11.52 3.68 5.70
CA ASP A 98 11.56 4.29 4.36
C ASP A 98 12.29 3.43 3.31
N LEU A 99 12.95 2.34 3.70
CA LEU A 99 13.59 1.41 2.76
C LEU A 99 12.69 0.24 2.41
N LEU A 100 12.67 -0.12 1.14
CA LEU A 100 12.00 -1.31 0.62
C LEU A 100 13.02 -2.20 -0.07
N LEU A 101 13.14 -3.44 0.40
CA LEU A 101 14.01 -4.46 -0.15
C LEU A 101 13.19 -5.40 -1.04
N THR A 102 13.74 -5.79 -2.19
CA THR A 102 13.17 -6.86 -3.02
C THR A 102 14.23 -7.81 -3.52
N THR A 103 13.83 -9.06 -3.75
CA THR A 103 14.64 -10.06 -4.46
C THR A 103 14.01 -10.39 -5.81
N SER A 104 14.86 -10.77 -6.76
CA SER A 104 14.49 -11.06 -8.14
C SER A 104 14.72 -12.52 -8.51
N SER A 105 13.86 -13.07 -9.38
CA SER A 105 14.09 -14.37 -10.01
C SER A 105 15.38 -14.43 -10.86
N ARG A 106 15.98 -13.28 -11.18
CA ARG A 106 17.28 -13.18 -11.88
C ARG A 106 18.50 -13.08 -10.94
N GLY A 107 18.30 -13.26 -9.64
CA GLY A 107 19.38 -13.24 -8.64
C GLY A 107 19.80 -11.85 -8.18
N PHE A 108 19.01 -10.81 -8.47
CA PHE A 108 19.25 -9.46 -7.96
C PHE A 108 18.59 -9.22 -6.60
N LEU A 109 19.26 -8.41 -5.78
CA LEU A 109 18.70 -7.77 -4.59
C LEU A 109 18.61 -6.27 -4.88
N ASN A 110 17.42 -5.69 -4.71
CA ASN A 110 17.18 -4.27 -4.93
C ASN A 110 16.82 -3.57 -3.62
N VAL A 111 17.25 -2.32 -3.49
CA VAL A 111 16.89 -1.45 -2.37
C VAL A 111 16.29 -0.17 -2.94
N TYR A 112 15.08 0.16 -2.51
CA TYR A 112 14.37 1.38 -2.89
C TYR A 112 14.22 2.28 -1.68
N LYS A 113 14.48 3.58 -1.86
CA LYS A 113 14.12 4.60 -0.86
C LYS A 113 12.73 5.14 -1.18
N THR A 114 11.76 4.77 -0.36
CA THR A 114 10.40 5.28 -0.42
C THR A 114 10.39 6.63 0.32
N GLY A 115 10.05 7.72 -0.36
CA GLY A 115 10.07 9.07 0.24
C GLY A 115 8.95 9.30 1.27
N GLN A 116 8.70 8.37 2.19
CA GLN A 116 7.72 8.52 3.27
C GLN A 116 8.12 9.71 4.15
N VAL A 117 7.55 10.88 3.87
CA VAL A 117 7.73 12.06 4.70
C VAL A 117 6.92 11.83 5.98
N ARG A 118 7.58 11.38 7.04
CA ARG A 118 7.03 11.54 8.39
C ARG A 118 7.00 13.04 8.66
N LEU A 119 5.79 13.61 8.68
CA LEU A 119 5.59 14.90 9.33
C LEU A 119 5.82 14.67 10.82
N VAL A 120 7.03 14.95 11.30
CA VAL A 120 7.28 15.06 12.73
C VAL A 120 6.63 16.36 13.16
N GLU A 121 5.53 16.28 13.89
CA GLU A 121 5.00 17.44 14.62
C GLU A 121 6.04 17.80 15.69
N THR A 122 6.87 18.80 15.42
CA THR A 122 7.60 19.51 16.46
C THR A 122 6.61 20.36 17.24
N GLY A 123 6.21 19.89 18.43
CA GLY A 123 5.46 20.61 19.44
C GLY A 123 6.06 20.35 20.81
#